data_AF-A0AAN8DY45-F1
#
_entry.id   AF-A0AAN8DY45-F1
#
_cell.length_a   1.000
_cell.length_b   1.000
_cell.length_c   1.000
_cell.angle_alpha   90.00
_cell.angle_beta   90.00
_cell.angle_gamma   90.00
#
_symmetry.space_group_name_H-M   'P 1'
#
loop_
_entity.id
_entity.type
_entity.pdbx_description
1 polymer ?
#
loop_
_entity_poly.entity_id
_entity_poly.type
_entity_poly.pdbx_seq_one_letter_code
_entity_poly.pdbx_strand_id
1 'polypeptide(L)'
;MKSVDYPRDPTTNEMTATIHPELQDNDFKLLQPGDPMFLSFSGETVKYEGEDLHPLFINECAYYEKKIAFHLAKKITVTLPSISVKKD
;
A
#
# COMPACT_ATOMS: atom_id res chain seq x y z
N MET A 1 -4.69 8.59 5.30
CA MET A 1 -4.34 7.27 4.76
C MET A 1 -5.15 7.08 3.49
N LYS A 2 -4.51 6.75 2.37
CA LYS A 2 -5.18 6.50 1.08
C LYS A 2 -5.09 5.00 0.79
N SER A 3 -6.14 4.39 0.27
CA SER A 3 -6.10 2.99 -0.18
C SER A 3 -5.86 2.91 -1.68
N VAL A 4 -5.15 1.87 -2.12
CA VAL A 4 -4.96 1.53 -3.53
C VAL A 4 -5.64 0.18 -3.76
N ASP A 5 -6.50 0.05 -4.78
CA ASP A 5 -7.08 -1.23 -5.21
C ASP A 5 -6.14 -1.93 -6.21
N TYR A 6 -6.36 -3.22 -6.41
CA TYR A 6 -5.78 -3.96 -7.52
C TYR A 6 -6.29 -3.43 -8.87
N PRO A 7 -5.47 -3.44 -9.93
CA PRO A 7 -5.97 -3.34 -11.30
C PRO A 7 -7.02 -4.42 -11.56
N ARG A 8 -8.16 -4.00 -12.11
CA ARG A 8 -9.30 -4.87 -12.41
C ARG A 8 -9.79 -4.65 -13.81
N ASP A 9 -10.35 -5.70 -14.38
CA ASP A 9 -11.09 -5.61 -15.63
C ASP A 9 -12.38 -4.80 -15.39
N PRO A 10 -12.67 -3.77 -16.21
CA PRO A 10 -13.81 -2.88 -15.98
C PRO A 10 -15.18 -3.55 -16.21
N THR A 11 -15.22 -4.70 -16.88
CA THR A 11 -16.46 -5.41 -17.22
C THR A 11 -16.79 -6.50 -16.21
N THR A 12 -15.80 -7.33 -15.86
CA THR A 12 -15.94 -8.47 -14.95
C THR A 12 -15.61 -8.12 -13.50
N ASN A 13 -14.87 -7.02 -13.28
CA ASN A 13 -14.35 -6.59 -11.98
C ASN A 13 -13.38 -7.61 -11.33
N GLU A 14 -12.91 -8.60 -12.09
CA GLU A 14 -11.85 -9.52 -11.70
C GLU A 14 -10.49 -8.81 -11.68
N MET A 15 -9.58 -9.25 -10.81
CA MET A 15 -8.22 -8.71 -10.77
C MET A 15 -7.48 -9.09 -12.05
N THR A 16 -6.71 -8.16 -12.61
CA THR A 16 -5.88 -8.38 -13.81
C THR A 16 -4.39 -8.33 -13.51
N ALA A 17 -4.03 -8.06 -12.25
CA ALA A 17 -2.67 -7.96 -11.77
C ALA A 17 -2.58 -8.36 -10.29
N THR A 18 -1.38 -8.75 -9.87
CA THR A 18 -1.01 -8.97 -8.47
C THR A 18 0.04 -7.96 -8.03
N ILE A 19 0.37 -7.91 -6.74
CA ILE A 19 1.49 -7.10 -6.22
C ILE A 19 2.78 -7.49 -6.96
N HIS A 20 3.53 -6.48 -7.42
CA HIS A 20 4.80 -6.70 -8.08
C HIS A 20 5.82 -7.32 -7.10
N PRO A 21 6.68 -8.27 -7.52
CA PRO A 21 7.64 -8.91 -6.62
C PRO A 21 8.58 -7.94 -5.89
N GLU A 22 8.90 -6.80 -6.52
CA GLU A 22 9.72 -5.74 -5.89
C GLU A 22 8.96 -4.92 -4.84
N LEU A 23 7.63 -4.96 -4.80
CA LEU A 23 6.82 -4.33 -3.75
C LEU A 23 6.37 -5.33 -2.68
N GLN A 24 6.23 -6.62 -3.03
CA GLN A 24 5.85 -7.67 -2.10
C GLN A 24 6.78 -7.69 -0.87
N ASP A 25 6.19 -7.84 0.32
CA ASP A 25 6.89 -7.88 1.62
C ASP A 25 7.68 -6.61 2.00
N ASN A 26 7.44 -5.48 1.30
CA ASN A 26 8.12 -4.21 1.55
C ASN A 26 7.26 -3.18 2.30
N ASP A 27 6.40 -3.64 3.20
CA ASP A 27 5.65 -2.79 4.13
C ASP A 27 6.58 -1.79 4.85
N PHE A 28 6.09 -0.57 5.06
CA PHE A 28 6.80 0.54 5.69
C PHE A 28 8.07 1.02 4.97
N LYS A 29 8.42 0.50 3.78
CA LYS A 29 9.52 1.05 2.97
C LYS A 29 9.05 2.25 2.16
N LEU A 30 9.99 3.07 1.71
CA LEU A 30 9.65 4.21 0.85
C LEU A 30 9.19 3.69 -0.52
N LEU A 31 8.06 4.19 -1.01
CA LEU A 31 7.56 3.98 -2.36
C LEU A 31 7.60 5.32 -3.10
N GLN A 32 8.32 5.37 -4.21
CA GLN A 32 8.59 6.58 -4.99
C GLN A 32 7.94 6.49 -6.37
N PRO A 33 7.55 7.63 -6.98
CA PRO A 33 7.03 7.62 -8.34
C PRO A 33 8.03 6.97 -9.31
N GLY A 34 7.52 6.04 -10.12
CA GLY A 34 8.30 5.18 -11.01
C GLY A 34 8.54 3.77 -10.48
N ASP A 35 8.41 3.54 -9.17
CA ASP A 35 8.58 2.21 -8.57
C ASP A 35 7.46 1.24 -9.01
N PRO A 36 7.76 -0.04 -9.20
CA PRO A 36 6.77 -1.02 -9.65
C PRO A 36 5.80 -1.42 -8.54
N MET A 37 4.49 -1.31 -8.77
CA MET A 37 3.45 -1.67 -7.79
C MET A 37 2.77 -2.99 -8.10
N PHE A 38 2.40 -3.19 -9.37
CA PHE A 38 1.66 -4.37 -9.80
C PHE A 38 2.34 -5.04 -10.99
N LEU A 39 2.19 -6.35 -11.08
CA LEU A 39 2.53 -7.15 -12.25
C LEU A 39 1.23 -7.73 -12.82
N SER A 40 0.88 -7.30 -14.04
CA SER A 40 -0.31 -7.81 -14.73
C SER A 40 -0.13 -9.28 -15.11
N PHE A 41 -1.25 -9.97 -15.31
CA PHE A 41 -1.22 -11.35 -15.81
C PHE A 41 -0.73 -11.46 -17.26
N SER A 42 -0.66 -10.35 -17.99
CA SER A 42 0.01 -10.25 -19.29
C SER A 42 1.53 -10.01 -19.20
N GLY A 43 2.08 -9.83 -17.99
CA GLY A 43 3.50 -9.58 -17.74
C GLY A 43 3.92 -8.10 -17.78
N GLU A 44 2.96 -7.17 -17.79
CA GLU A 44 3.22 -5.73 -17.78
C GLU A 44 3.33 -5.18 -16.35
N THR A 45 4.31 -4.31 -16.11
CA THR A 45 4.52 -3.66 -14.82
C THR A 45 3.73 -2.35 -14.75
N VAL A 46 2.86 -2.22 -13.75
CA VAL A 46 2.20 -0.96 -13.41
C VAL A 46 3.04 -0.22 -12.37
N LYS A 47 3.48 1.00 -12.72
CA LYS A 47 4.34 1.84 -11.88
C LYS A 47 3.54 2.79 -11.01
N TYR A 48 4.11 3.19 -9.88
CA TYR A 48 3.54 4.19 -9.00
C TYR A 48 3.67 5.59 -9.60
N GLU A 49 2.60 6.38 -9.55
CA GLU A 49 2.57 7.75 -10.08
C GLU A 49 2.29 8.81 -9.00
N GLY A 50 2.22 8.40 -7.72
CA GLY A 50 1.93 9.29 -6.61
C GLY A 50 3.17 10.00 -6.05
N GLU A 51 2.99 10.63 -4.89
CA GLU A 51 4.08 11.24 -4.12
C GLU A 51 4.79 10.20 -3.23
N ASP A 52 5.97 10.52 -2.74
CA ASP A 52 6.73 9.69 -1.79
C ASP A 52 5.91 9.31 -0.54
N LEU A 53 5.47 8.06 -0.47
CA LEU A 53 4.64 7.51 0.61
C LEU A 53 5.17 6.14 1.05
N HIS A 54 4.59 5.60 2.13
CA HIS A 54 4.95 4.30 2.68
C HIS A 54 3.73 3.36 2.56
N PRO A 55 3.85 2.22 1.84
CA PRO A 55 2.80 1.23 1.74
C PRO A 55 2.68 0.43 3.04
N LEU A 56 1.45 0.03 3.38
CA LEU A 56 1.09 -0.70 4.59
C LEU A 56 0.09 -1.79 4.24
N PHE A 57 0.17 -2.94 4.93
CA PHE A 57 -0.70 -4.10 4.75
C PHE A 57 -0.71 -4.58 3.30
N ILE A 58 0.49 -4.67 2.71
CA ILE A 58 0.66 -5.14 1.34
C ILE A 58 0.15 -6.58 1.23
N ASN A 59 -0.77 -6.80 0.28
CA ASN A 59 -1.27 -8.12 -0.06
C ASN A 59 -2.02 -8.86 1.07
N GLU A 60 -2.74 -8.12 1.92
CA GLU A 60 -3.56 -8.72 2.98
C GLU A 60 -4.74 -9.53 2.41
N CYS A 61 -4.84 -10.81 2.75
CA CYS A 61 -5.87 -11.72 2.25
C CYS A 61 -7.30 -11.23 2.54
N ALA A 62 -7.55 -10.68 3.72
CA ALA A 62 -8.86 -10.16 4.09
C ALA A 62 -9.26 -8.90 3.31
N TYR A 63 -8.34 -8.27 2.60
CA TYR A 63 -8.55 -6.99 1.92
C TYR A 63 -8.92 -7.15 0.43
N TYR A 64 -8.80 -8.35 -0.12
CA TYR A 64 -9.23 -8.67 -1.49
C TYR A 64 -10.70 -8.33 -1.74
N GLU A 65 -11.60 -8.72 -0.81
CA GLU A 65 -13.03 -8.39 -0.89
C GLU A 65 -13.30 -6.90 -0.69
N LYS A 66 -12.38 -6.18 -0.03
CA LYS A 66 -12.51 -4.75 0.30
C LYS A 66 -11.96 -3.85 -0.79
N LYS A 67 -11.43 -4.42 -1.87
CA LYS A 67 -10.79 -3.67 -2.98
C LYS A 67 -9.60 -2.84 -2.50
N ILE A 68 -8.75 -3.45 -1.67
CA ILE A 68 -7.55 -2.83 -1.13
C ILE A 68 -6.38 -3.79 -1.35
N ALA A 69 -5.40 -3.35 -2.13
CA ALA A 69 -4.11 -4.01 -2.32
C ALA A 69 -3.11 -3.61 -1.22
N PHE A 70 -3.11 -2.33 -0.85
CA PHE A 70 -2.36 -1.77 0.27
C PHE A 70 -2.90 -0.38 0.63
N HIS A 71 -2.52 0.10 1.81
CA HIS A 71 -2.70 1.49 2.22
C HIS A 71 -1.43 2.29 2.03
N LEU A 72 -1.56 3.59 1.78
CA LEU A 72 -0.47 4.56 1.71
C LEU A 72 -0.57 5.54 2.87
N ALA A 73 0.57 5.74 3.53
CA ALA A 73 0.71 6.65 4.65
C ALA A 73 1.97 7.52 4.54
N LYS A 74 1.89 8.70 5.16
CA LYS A 74 3.04 9.59 5.32
C LYS A 74 3.70 9.31 6.66
N LYS A 75 5.01 9.07 6.64
CA LYS A 75 5.81 8.98 7.86
C LYS A 75 5.95 10.36 8.48
N ILE A 76 5.64 10.48 9.77
CA ILE A 76 5.78 11.72 10.55
C ILE A 76 6.54 11.44 11.84
N THR A 77 7.24 12.45 12.34
CA THR A 77 7.86 12.43 13.67
C THR A 77 7.00 13.26 14.61
N VAL A 78 6.60 12.69 15.75
CA VAL A 78 5.79 13.36 16.77
C VAL A 78 6.52 13.38 18.10
N THR A 79 6.44 14.50 18.82
CA THR A 79 6.93 14.60 20.19
C THR A 79 5.79 14.32 21.15
N LEU A 80 5.92 13.26 21.95
CA LEU A 80 4.93 12.92 22.96
C LEU A 80 5.25 13.64 24.27
N PRO A 81 4.25 14.21 24.98
CA PRO A 81 4.48 14.78 26.29
C PRO A 81 4.83 13.70 27.31
N SER A 82 5.64 14.05 28.31
CA SER A 82 5.92 13.16 29.44
C SER A 82 4.63 12.83 30.19
N ILE A 83 4.44 11.55 30.53
CA ILE A 83 3.30 11.07 31.30
C ILE A 83 3.77 10.79 32.74
N SER A 84 3.01 11.24 33.74
CA SER A 84 3.26 10.93 35.16
C SER A 84 1.99 10.47 35.86
N VAL A 85 2.16 9.60 36.85
CA VAL A 85 1.06 9.13 37.72
C VAL A 85 0.80 10.19 38.78
N LYS A 86 -0.47 10.62 38.94
CA LYS A 86 -0.88 11.37 40.13
C LYS A 86 -0.87 10.43 41.32
N LYS A 87 -0.04 10.73 42.31
CA LYS A 87 -0.14 10.10 43.64
C LYS A 87 -1.09 10.98 44.46
N ASP A 88 -2.09 10.34 45.06
CA ASP A 88 -3.00 10.97 46.03
C ASP A 88 -2.24 11.42 47.29
#